data_AF-A0A9E5GI45-F1
#
_entry.id   AF-A0A9E5GI45-F1
#
_cell.length_a   1.000
_cell.length_b   1.000
_cell.length_c   1.000
_cell.angle_alpha   90.00
_cell.angle_beta   90.00
_cell.angle_gamma   90.00
#
_symmetry.space_group_name_H-M   'P 1'
#
loop_
_entity.id
_entity.type
_entity.pdbx_description
1 polymer ?
#
loop_
_entity_poly.entity_id
_entity_poly.type
_entity_poly.pdbx_seq_one_letter_code
_entity_poly.pdbx_strand_id
1 'polypeptide(L)'
;MIKSAIRNPEYLYIHDTGDSFVYGADQEWYPMLWQRRAGCGPTTASNLILYFLQKQTPRKQLKDEAILLMQEMWRLVTPGIMGVHLLSQFTKGVQIFLQRLPFALKEQTLKIPKGKEKRPALSQVVEFLVAAFEADSPVAFLNLSKGSLSNLDEWHWV
;
A
#
# COMPACT_ATOMS: atom_id res chain seq x y z
N MET A 1 12.03 -16.17 17.79
CA MET A 1 11.34 -14.98 17.22
C MET A 1 11.65 -14.98 15.73
N ILE A 2 10.66 -15.15 14.86
CA ILE A 2 10.87 -15.11 13.41
C ILE A 2 11.14 -13.65 13.03
N LYS A 3 12.31 -13.37 12.44
CA LYS A 3 12.59 -12.07 11.83
C LYS A 3 12.47 -12.24 10.32
N SER A 4 11.48 -11.59 9.73
CA SER A 4 11.28 -11.55 8.27
C SER A 4 10.94 -10.13 7.87
N ALA A 5 11.51 -9.66 6.76
CA ALA A 5 11.37 -8.31 6.24
C ALA A 5 11.57 -8.33 4.73
N ILE A 6 11.07 -7.29 4.05
CA ILE A 6 11.40 -7.04 2.65
C ILE A 6 12.92 -6.80 2.51
N ARG A 7 13.48 -7.19 1.36
CA ARG A 7 14.93 -7.19 1.12
C ARG A 7 15.47 -5.82 0.77
N ASN A 8 14.68 -5.00 0.07
CA ASN A 8 15.10 -3.72 -0.49
C ASN A 8 14.15 -2.58 -0.05
N PRO A 9 14.04 -2.26 1.25
CA PRO A 9 13.17 -1.18 1.73
C PRO A 9 13.45 0.18 1.06
N GLU A 10 14.65 0.40 0.53
CA GLU A 10 15.05 1.56 -0.25
C GLU A 10 14.28 1.75 -1.55
N TYR A 11 13.60 0.72 -2.06
CA TYR A 11 12.69 0.85 -3.21
C TYR A 11 11.45 1.70 -2.91
N LEU A 12 11.19 2.01 -1.64
CA LEU A 12 10.17 2.98 -1.23
C LEU A 12 10.72 4.40 -1.08
N TYR A 13 12.02 4.63 -1.24
CA TYR A 13 12.59 5.96 -1.02
C TYR A 13 12.17 6.89 -2.14
N ILE A 14 11.54 8.01 -1.77
CA ILE A 14 11.11 9.04 -2.70
C ILE A 14 11.92 10.30 -2.42
N HIS A 15 12.63 10.77 -3.43
CA HIS A 15 13.51 11.92 -3.32
C HIS A 15 12.78 13.21 -3.71
N ASP A 16 12.94 14.22 -2.85
CA ASP A 16 12.57 15.61 -3.14
C ASP A 16 13.82 16.40 -3.58
N THR A 17 13.73 17.72 -3.66
CA THR A 17 14.84 18.61 -4.01
C THR A 17 16.13 18.29 -3.22
N GLY A 18 17.24 18.16 -3.95
CA GLY A 18 18.55 17.79 -3.41
C GLY A 18 18.73 16.28 -3.17
N ASP A 19 19.38 15.96 -2.04
CA ASP A 19 19.73 14.58 -1.66
C ASP A 19 18.82 14.01 -0.56
N SER A 20 17.83 14.76 -0.10
CA SER A 20 16.85 14.25 0.87
C SER A 20 15.86 13.25 0.25
N PHE A 21 15.37 12.32 1.05
CA PHE A 21 14.30 11.40 0.69
C PHE A 21 13.35 11.18 1.87
N VAL A 22 12.16 10.67 1.54
CA VAL A 22 11.16 10.20 2.50
C VAL A 22 10.85 8.72 2.28
N TYR A 23 10.20 8.09 3.26
CA TYR A 23 9.80 6.69 3.19
C TYR A 23 8.39 6.55 2.60
N GLY A 24 8.31 6.18 1.33
CA GLY A 24 7.05 6.03 0.62
C GLY A 24 6.35 7.35 0.29
N ALA A 25 5.24 7.24 -0.40
CA ALA A 25 4.36 8.33 -0.76
C ALA A 25 3.50 8.77 0.43
N ASP A 26 3.20 10.06 0.45
CA ASP A 26 2.40 10.70 1.49
C ASP A 26 1.13 11.30 0.88
N GLN A 27 -0.04 10.96 1.44
CA GLN A 27 -1.33 11.44 0.96
C GLN A 27 -1.44 12.97 1.00
N GLU A 28 -0.68 13.66 1.84
CA GLU A 28 -0.66 15.13 1.89
C GLU A 28 -0.08 15.79 0.64
N TRP A 29 0.57 15.01 -0.25
CA TRP A 29 1.09 15.52 -1.52
C TRP A 29 0.01 15.66 -2.59
N TYR A 30 -1.20 15.14 -2.38
CA TYR A 30 -2.26 15.38 -3.34
C TYR A 30 -2.64 16.88 -3.40
N PRO A 31 -2.92 17.43 -4.60
CA PRO A 31 -3.28 18.82 -4.80
C PRO A 31 -4.67 19.16 -4.25
N MET A 32 -5.63 18.23 -4.31
CA MET A 32 -7.01 18.49 -3.87
C MET A 32 -7.18 18.15 -2.39
N LEU A 33 -7.90 19.00 -1.65
CA LEU A 33 -8.22 18.75 -0.24
C LEU A 33 -8.92 17.41 -0.02
N TRP A 34 -9.87 17.06 -0.90
CA TRP A 34 -10.54 15.76 -0.80
C TRP A 34 -9.58 14.59 -0.97
N GLN A 35 -8.61 14.72 -1.89
CA GLN A 35 -7.60 13.69 -2.07
C GLN A 35 -6.72 13.52 -0.84
N ARG A 36 -6.32 14.62 -0.21
CA ARG A 36 -5.55 14.55 1.06
C ARG A 36 -6.35 13.95 2.20
N ARG A 37 -7.68 14.12 2.24
CA ARG A 37 -8.54 13.55 3.31
C ARG A 37 -8.91 12.09 3.10
N ALA A 38 -9.02 11.63 1.86
CA ALA A 38 -9.47 10.28 1.53
C ALA A 38 -8.42 9.44 0.79
N GLY A 39 -7.19 9.93 0.71
CA GLY A 39 -6.14 9.40 -0.16
C GLY A 39 -5.38 8.19 0.39
N CYS A 40 -5.64 7.75 1.62
CA CYS A 40 -4.90 6.66 2.25
C CYS A 40 -4.85 5.39 1.39
N GLY A 41 -6.01 4.97 0.84
CA GLY A 41 -6.11 3.82 -0.05
C GLY A 41 -5.24 3.93 -1.31
N PRO A 42 -5.48 4.93 -2.19
CA PRO A 42 -4.66 5.10 -3.39
C PRO A 42 -3.18 5.42 -3.12
N THR A 43 -2.84 6.08 -2.00
CA THR A 43 -1.43 6.28 -1.59
C THR A 43 -0.77 4.96 -1.23
N THR A 44 -1.44 4.13 -0.44
CA THR A 44 -0.98 2.77 -0.10
C THR A 44 -0.79 1.90 -1.34
N ALA A 45 -1.75 1.96 -2.28
CA ALA A 45 -1.62 1.29 -3.57
C ALA A 45 -0.40 1.79 -4.36
N SER A 46 -0.13 3.10 -4.33
CA SER A 46 1.04 3.70 -4.98
C SER A 46 2.33 3.14 -4.41
N ASN A 47 2.44 3.00 -3.08
CA ASN A 47 3.63 2.41 -2.44
C ASN A 47 3.88 0.97 -2.88
N LEU A 48 2.83 0.14 -2.96
CA LEU A 48 2.97 -1.23 -3.48
C LEU A 48 3.51 -1.22 -4.92
N ILE A 49 2.91 -0.39 -5.78
CA ILE A 49 3.31 -0.31 -7.19
C ILE A 49 4.74 0.23 -7.34
N LEU A 50 5.11 1.29 -6.61
CA LEU A 50 6.46 1.85 -6.61
C LEU A 50 7.49 0.78 -6.27
N TYR A 51 7.25 0.00 -5.22
CA TYR A 51 8.15 -1.08 -4.82
C TYR A 51 8.41 -2.06 -5.96
N PHE A 52 7.35 -2.52 -6.64
CA PHE A 52 7.49 -3.48 -7.73
C PHE A 52 8.10 -2.87 -8.99
N LEU A 53 7.81 -1.62 -9.31
CA LEU A 53 8.46 -0.91 -10.43
C LEU A 53 9.96 -0.78 -10.18
N GLN A 54 10.36 -0.38 -8.97
CA GLN A 54 11.75 -0.25 -8.57
C GLN A 54 12.47 -1.60 -8.52
N LYS A 55 11.77 -2.67 -8.14
CA LYS A 55 12.31 -4.03 -8.20
C LYS A 55 12.68 -4.49 -9.61
N GLN A 56 11.97 -4.01 -10.64
CA GLN A 56 12.28 -4.35 -12.03
C GLN A 56 13.37 -3.45 -12.61
N THR A 57 13.28 -2.14 -12.34
CA THR A 57 14.21 -1.15 -12.87
C THR A 57 14.58 -0.15 -11.78
N PRO A 58 15.55 -0.49 -10.91
CA PRO A 58 15.97 0.39 -9.82
C PRO A 58 16.45 1.74 -10.33
N ARG A 59 15.87 2.82 -9.83
CA ARG A 59 16.25 4.21 -10.15
C ARG A 59 15.84 5.17 -9.02
N LYS A 60 16.48 6.34 -8.97
CA LYS A 60 16.06 7.43 -8.06
C LYS A 60 14.60 7.81 -8.35
N GLN A 61 13.70 7.50 -7.42
CA GLN A 61 12.28 7.88 -7.54
C GLN A 61 12.12 9.34 -7.14
N LEU A 62 11.63 10.17 -8.06
CA LEU A 62 11.37 11.59 -7.75
C LEU A 62 9.95 11.77 -7.23
N LYS A 63 9.78 12.76 -6.35
CA LYS A 63 8.48 13.12 -5.75
C LYS A 63 7.43 13.48 -6.80
N ASP A 64 7.77 14.27 -7.81
CA ASP A 64 6.82 14.65 -8.86
C ASP A 64 6.31 13.43 -9.65
N GLU A 65 7.20 12.48 -9.95
CA GLU A 65 6.83 11.22 -10.61
C GLU A 65 5.97 10.33 -9.70
N ALA A 66 6.25 10.32 -8.39
CA ALA A 66 5.42 9.60 -7.43
C ALA A 66 4.03 10.22 -7.33
N ILE A 67 3.91 11.56 -7.36
CA ILE A 67 2.62 12.26 -7.38
C ILE A 67 1.82 11.91 -8.64
N LEU A 68 2.46 11.75 -9.80
CA LEU A 68 1.78 11.29 -11.02
C LEU A 68 1.19 9.88 -10.85
N LEU A 69 1.97 8.96 -10.26
CA LEU A 69 1.47 7.62 -9.95
C LEU A 69 0.34 7.67 -8.91
N MET A 70 0.46 8.50 -7.88
CA MET A 70 -0.59 8.71 -6.88
C MET A 70 -1.88 9.20 -7.53
N GLN A 71 -1.81 10.16 -8.45
CA GLN A 71 -2.98 10.63 -9.21
C GLN A 71 -3.61 9.53 -10.06
N GLU A 72 -2.80 8.64 -10.64
CA GLU A 72 -3.33 7.49 -11.37
C GLU A 72 -3.99 6.47 -10.43
N MET A 73 -3.36 6.16 -9.31
CA MET A 73 -3.93 5.27 -8.29
C MET A 73 -5.22 5.86 -7.72
N TRP A 74 -5.29 7.19 -7.54
CA TRP A 74 -6.52 7.86 -7.11
C TRP A 74 -7.69 7.61 -8.07
N ARG A 75 -7.46 7.57 -9.39
CA ARG A 75 -8.52 7.29 -10.39
C ARG A 75 -8.95 5.83 -10.44
N LEU A 76 -8.06 4.91 -10.05
CA LEU A 76 -8.31 3.47 -10.12
C LEU A 76 -8.82 2.91 -8.79
N VAL A 77 -8.25 3.38 -7.68
CA VAL A 77 -8.60 3.06 -6.29
C VAL A 77 -9.38 4.24 -5.71
N THR A 78 -10.45 4.62 -6.42
CA THR A 78 -11.22 5.85 -6.17
C THR A 78 -11.98 5.80 -4.85
N PRO A 79 -11.70 6.70 -3.89
CA PRO A 79 -12.42 6.72 -2.62
C PRO A 79 -13.85 7.24 -2.77
N GLY A 80 -14.80 6.63 -2.03
CA GLY A 80 -16.15 7.16 -1.85
C GLY A 80 -16.25 8.06 -0.61
N ILE A 81 -17.47 8.38 -0.18
CA ILE A 81 -17.71 9.19 1.04
C ILE A 81 -17.07 8.53 2.29
N MET A 82 -17.06 7.20 2.34
CA MET A 82 -16.41 6.42 3.41
C MET A 82 -14.95 6.05 3.10
N GLY A 83 -14.32 6.77 2.17
CA GLY A 83 -13.01 6.41 1.66
C GLY A 83 -13.01 5.09 0.87
N VAL A 84 -11.85 4.44 0.83
CA VAL A 84 -11.70 3.06 0.35
C VAL A 84 -11.85 2.14 1.55
N HIS A 85 -13.05 1.60 1.78
CA HIS A 85 -13.35 0.82 3.00
C HIS A 85 -13.55 -0.67 2.71
N LEU A 86 -13.46 -1.07 1.44
CA LEU A 86 -13.60 -2.44 0.99
C LEU A 86 -12.30 -2.92 0.35
N LEU A 87 -11.87 -4.13 0.71
CA LEU A 87 -10.74 -4.79 0.07
C LEU A 87 -10.94 -4.91 -1.45
N SER A 88 -12.17 -5.23 -1.91
CA SER A 88 -12.48 -5.36 -3.33
C SER A 88 -12.34 -4.07 -4.13
N GLN A 89 -12.57 -2.90 -3.50
CA GLN A 89 -12.38 -1.60 -4.12
C GLN A 89 -10.89 -1.33 -4.35
N PHE A 90 -10.06 -1.67 -3.37
CA PHE A 90 -8.61 -1.58 -3.46
C PHE A 90 -8.05 -2.53 -4.53
N THR A 91 -8.36 -3.83 -4.43
CA THR A 91 -7.78 -4.85 -5.30
C THR A 91 -8.20 -4.68 -6.75
N LYS A 92 -9.47 -4.36 -7.02
CA LYS A 92 -9.94 -4.10 -8.40
C LYS A 92 -9.18 -2.96 -9.07
N GLY A 93 -8.95 -1.86 -8.35
CA GLY A 93 -8.19 -0.71 -8.87
C GLY A 93 -6.73 -1.07 -9.17
N VAL A 94 -6.08 -1.76 -8.22
CA VAL A 94 -4.70 -2.24 -8.39
C VAL A 94 -4.61 -3.21 -9.58
N GLN A 95 -5.51 -4.18 -9.70
CA GLN A 95 -5.53 -5.14 -10.81
C GLN A 95 -5.62 -4.47 -12.18
N ILE A 96 -6.41 -3.39 -12.32
CA ILE A 96 -6.50 -2.63 -13.58
C ILE A 96 -5.14 -2.03 -13.94
N PHE A 97 -4.38 -1.54 -12.96
CA PHE A 97 -3.04 -1.03 -13.20
C PHE A 97 -2.05 -2.14 -13.54
N LEU A 98 -2.12 -3.27 -12.82
CA LEU A 98 -1.23 -4.42 -13.05
C LEU A 98 -1.30 -4.96 -14.48
N GLN A 99 -2.47 -4.91 -15.12
CA GLN A 99 -2.64 -5.31 -16.53
C GLN A 99 -1.84 -4.45 -17.52
N ARG A 100 -1.36 -3.28 -17.10
CA ARG A 100 -0.57 -2.35 -17.92
C ARG A 100 0.94 -2.56 -17.77
N LEU A 101 1.36 -3.36 -16.79
CA LEU A 101 2.77 -3.63 -16.53
C LEU A 101 3.30 -4.69 -17.51
N PRO A 102 4.57 -4.60 -17.94
CA PRO A 102 5.17 -5.59 -18.84
C PRO A 102 5.53 -6.90 -18.14
N PHE A 103 5.20 -7.04 -16.85
CA PHE A 103 5.45 -8.21 -16.03
C PHE A 103 4.20 -8.57 -15.21
N ALA A 104 4.04 -9.85 -14.90
CA ALA A 104 2.92 -10.34 -14.13
C ALA A 104 3.21 -10.31 -12.62
N LEU A 105 2.24 -9.84 -11.84
CA LEU A 105 2.22 -9.98 -10.39
C LEU A 105 1.00 -10.83 -10.00
N LYS A 106 1.18 -11.67 -8.97
CA LYS A 106 0.10 -12.48 -8.41
C LYS A 106 -0.46 -11.79 -7.17
N GLU A 107 -1.73 -11.44 -7.22
CA GLU A 107 -2.44 -10.93 -6.04
C GLU A 107 -2.57 -12.02 -4.97
N GLN A 108 -2.34 -11.63 -3.71
CA GLN A 108 -2.68 -12.43 -2.54
C GLN A 108 -3.38 -11.52 -1.53
N THR A 109 -4.43 -12.04 -0.88
CA THR A 109 -5.15 -11.31 0.16
C THR A 109 -5.47 -12.23 1.33
N LEU A 110 -5.48 -11.66 2.53
CA LEU A 110 -5.96 -12.31 3.74
C LEU A 110 -7.04 -11.44 4.38
N LYS A 111 -8.28 -11.92 4.38
CA LYS A 111 -9.39 -11.20 5.02
C LYS A 111 -9.40 -11.49 6.51
N ILE A 112 -9.51 -10.44 7.32
CA ILE A 112 -9.76 -10.53 8.76
C ILE A 112 -11.22 -10.11 9.02
N PRO A 113 -12.17 -11.05 9.17
CA PRO A 113 -13.57 -10.71 9.35
C PRO A 113 -13.84 -10.01 10.70
N LYS A 114 -14.93 -9.22 10.74
CA LYS A 114 -15.40 -8.57 11.97
C LYS A 114 -15.67 -9.59 13.08
N GLY A 115 -16.39 -10.67 12.76
CA GLY A 115 -16.67 -11.79 13.69
C GLY A 115 -15.39 -12.51 14.08
N LYS A 116 -15.05 -12.48 15.37
CA LYS A 116 -13.80 -13.04 15.92
C LYS A 116 -13.67 -14.53 15.66
N GLU A 117 -14.80 -15.24 15.70
CA GLU A 117 -14.93 -16.67 15.45
C GLU A 117 -14.61 -17.08 14.01
N LYS A 118 -14.67 -16.14 13.06
CA LYS A 118 -14.35 -16.36 11.64
C LYS A 118 -12.95 -15.89 11.26
N ARG A 119 -12.19 -15.34 12.21
CA ARG A 119 -10.85 -14.84 11.92
C ARG A 119 -9.89 -16.00 11.71
N PRO A 120 -8.92 -15.86 10.79
CA PRO A 120 -7.84 -16.82 10.69
C PRO A 120 -7.07 -16.87 12.02
N ALA A 121 -6.46 -18.01 12.31
CA ALA A 121 -5.57 -18.15 13.46
C ALA A 121 -4.38 -17.18 13.30
N LEU A 122 -3.80 -16.74 14.42
CA LEU A 122 -2.63 -15.87 14.40
C LEU A 122 -1.47 -16.47 13.58
N SER A 123 -1.28 -17.79 13.65
CA SER A 123 -0.28 -18.50 12.84
C SER A 123 -0.49 -18.30 11.34
N GLN A 124 -1.72 -18.33 10.85
CA GLN A 124 -2.04 -18.12 9.44
C GLN A 124 -1.76 -16.67 9.01
N VAL A 125 -1.99 -15.69 9.90
CA VAL A 125 -1.63 -14.28 9.65
C VAL A 125 -0.11 -14.13 9.57
N VAL A 126 0.63 -14.77 10.49
CA VAL A 126 2.09 -14.76 10.50
C VAL A 126 2.63 -15.44 9.24
N GLU A 127 2.11 -16.60 8.86
CA GLU A 127 2.49 -17.32 7.63
C GLU A 127 2.26 -16.47 6.38
N PHE A 128 1.13 -15.76 6.29
CA PHE A 128 0.85 -14.84 5.18
C PHE A 128 1.90 -13.72 5.09
N LEU A 129 2.24 -13.08 6.22
CA LEU A 129 3.24 -12.02 6.27
C LEU A 129 4.65 -12.54 5.94
N VAL A 130 5.04 -13.68 6.51
CA VAL A 130 6.33 -14.32 6.25
C VAL A 130 6.47 -14.67 4.77
N ALA A 131 5.45 -15.29 4.17
CA ALA A 131 5.46 -15.63 2.75
C ALA A 131 5.59 -14.39 1.85
N ALA A 132 4.92 -13.28 2.20
CA ALA A 132 5.04 -12.02 1.47
C ALA A 132 6.46 -11.45 1.55
N PHE A 133 7.04 -11.40 2.75
CA PHE A 133 8.40 -10.88 2.96
C PHE A 133 9.49 -11.77 2.34
N GLU A 134 9.33 -13.09 2.38
CA GLU A 134 10.23 -14.04 1.68
C GLU A 134 10.20 -13.85 0.16
N ALA A 135 9.02 -13.53 -0.40
CA ALA A 135 8.83 -13.14 -1.79
C ALA A 135 9.30 -11.71 -2.11
N ASP A 136 9.83 -10.99 -1.12
CA ASP A 136 10.24 -9.59 -1.21
C ASP A 136 9.08 -8.72 -1.75
N SER A 137 7.93 -8.82 -1.06
CA SER A 137 6.70 -8.08 -1.33
C SER A 137 6.28 -7.28 -0.09
N PRO A 138 6.08 -5.96 -0.19
CA PRO A 138 5.41 -5.21 0.86
C PRO A 138 3.96 -5.68 1.01
N VAL A 139 3.39 -5.44 2.19
CA VAL A 139 2.01 -5.81 2.53
C VAL A 139 1.24 -4.57 2.91
N ALA A 140 0.17 -4.27 2.17
CA ALA A 140 -0.81 -3.28 2.56
C ALA A 140 -1.86 -3.89 3.49
N PHE A 141 -2.39 -3.12 4.43
CA PHE A 141 -3.52 -3.54 5.25
C PHE A 141 -4.51 -2.41 5.49
N LEU A 142 -5.80 -2.78 5.52
CA LEU A 142 -6.89 -1.88 5.91
C LEU A 142 -7.14 -2.01 7.40
N ASN A 143 -6.79 -0.98 8.15
CA ASN A 143 -7.09 -0.90 9.57
C ASN A 143 -8.47 -0.31 9.81
N LEU A 144 -9.44 -1.14 10.21
CA LEU A 144 -10.78 -0.67 10.58
C LEU A 144 -10.89 -0.25 12.05
N SER A 145 -9.97 -0.70 12.91
CA SER A 145 -9.92 -0.26 14.31
C SER A 145 -8.52 -0.42 14.87
N LYS A 146 -8.06 0.60 15.59
CA LYS A 146 -6.73 0.63 16.23
C LYS A 146 -6.69 -0.14 17.56
N GLY A 147 -7.84 -0.59 18.06
CA GLY A 147 -7.94 -1.20 19.38
C GLY A 147 -7.40 -0.23 20.45
N SER A 148 -6.39 -0.67 21.18
CA SER A 148 -5.71 0.13 22.21
C SER A 148 -4.44 0.85 21.72
N LEU A 149 -4.08 0.73 20.43
CA LEU A 149 -2.88 1.38 19.89
C LEU A 149 -3.14 2.87 19.67
N SER A 150 -2.33 3.73 20.28
CA SER A 150 -2.47 5.19 20.16
C SER A 150 -1.85 5.76 18.88
N ASN A 151 -0.92 5.03 18.27
CA ASN A 151 -0.11 5.45 17.13
C ASN A 151 -0.60 4.88 15.78
N LEU A 152 -1.85 4.42 15.71
CA LEU A 152 -2.43 3.84 14.51
C LEU A 152 -3.81 4.47 14.26
N ASP A 153 -4.08 4.91 13.04
CA ASP A 153 -5.37 5.50 12.68
C ASP A 153 -6.43 4.43 12.40
N GLU A 154 -7.68 4.71 12.78
CA GLU A 154 -8.82 3.87 12.40
C GLU A 154 -9.34 4.25 11.02
N TRP A 155 -9.98 3.29 10.34
CA TRP A 155 -10.50 3.47 8.98
C TRP A 155 -9.43 3.97 8.00
N HIS A 156 -8.25 3.36 8.08
CA HIS A 156 -7.06 3.83 7.38
C HIS A 156 -6.35 2.67 6.65
N TRP A 157 -5.91 2.92 5.42
CA TRP A 157 -5.00 2.02 4.70
C TRP A 157 -3.56 2.38 5.02
N VAL A 158 -2.75 1.35 5.28
CA VAL A 158 -1.31 1.44 5.56
C VAL A 158 -0.57 0.50 4.62
#